data_AF-A0A0D3AU14-F1
#
_entry.id   AF-A0A0D3AU14-F1
#
_cell.length_a   1.000
_cell.length_b   1.000
_cell.length_c   1.000
_cell.angle_alpha   90.00
_cell.angle_beta   90.00
_cell.angle_gamma   90.00
#
_symmetry.space_group_name_H-M   'P 1'
#
loop_
_entity.id
_entity.type
_entity.pdbx_description
1 polymer ?
#
loop_
_entity_poly.entity_id
_entity_poly.type
_entity_poly.pdbx_seq_one_letter_code
_entity_poly.pdbx_strand_id
1 'polypeptide(L)'
;MCGMASSPIGSTPVRPKRSIRARLLQGRRIKMLERAEVLPSLSELFKMTHATSDGVFVDPASVAPKKRGRTVGIGSVNEVARASSSYISRRDEETSQMKARMDSMQVRLDFLEDLLDVMAVENPTMQKMLSERRAAIGLPVRDPE
;
A
#
# COMPACT_ATOMS: atom_id res chain seq x y z
N MET A 1 58.12 0.55 36.72
CA MET A 1 57.02 -0.39 36.38
C MET A 1 55.75 0.12 37.05
N CYS A 2 54.86 0.75 36.28
CA CYS A 2 53.63 1.35 36.80
C CYS A 2 52.49 0.34 36.69
N GLY A 3 52.01 -0.17 37.83
CA GLY A 3 50.83 -1.02 37.89
C GLY A 3 49.57 -0.16 37.82
N MET A 4 48.84 -0.23 36.71
CA MET A 4 47.53 0.41 36.57
C MET A 4 46.48 -0.47 37.24
N ALA A 5 45.89 0.00 38.34
CA ALA A 5 44.74 -0.64 38.98
C ALA A 5 43.48 -0.33 38.16
N SER A 6 43.09 -1.25 37.29
CA SER A 6 41.82 -1.18 36.56
C SER A 6 40.66 -1.46 37.51
N SER A 7 39.85 -0.44 37.82
CA SER A 7 38.56 -0.64 38.49
C SER A 7 37.57 -1.34 37.56
N PRO A 8 36.74 -2.29 38.05
CA PRO A 8 35.70 -2.89 37.23
C PRO A 8 34.55 -1.90 37.07
N ILE A 9 34.30 -1.50 35.82
CA ILE A 9 33.12 -0.73 35.44
C ILE A 9 31.89 -1.59 35.73
N GLY A 10 31.04 -1.12 36.64
CA GLY A 10 29.79 -1.78 37.00
C GLY A 10 28.91 -2.01 35.78
N SER A 11 28.68 -3.27 35.46
CA SER A 11 27.71 -3.71 34.45
C SER A 11 26.30 -3.38 34.92
N THR A 12 25.76 -2.24 34.49
CA THR A 12 24.32 -2.00 34.62
C THR A 12 23.58 -3.00 33.74
N PRO A 13 22.58 -3.76 34.25
CA PRO A 13 21.80 -4.64 33.41
C PRO A 13 20.99 -3.79 32.42
N VAL A 14 21.30 -3.92 31.13
CA VAL A 14 20.50 -3.37 30.04
C VAL A 14 19.15 -4.06 30.09
N ARG A 15 18.15 -3.38 30.68
CA ARG A 15 16.75 -3.83 30.62
C ARG A 15 16.40 -4.07 29.16
N PRO A 16 15.95 -5.28 28.78
CA PRO A 16 15.49 -5.50 27.42
C PRO A 16 14.27 -4.60 27.21
N LYS A 17 14.40 -3.63 26.29
CA LYS A 17 13.25 -2.92 25.75
C LYS A 17 12.40 -3.99 25.07
N ARG A 18 11.40 -4.49 25.79
CA ARG A 18 10.36 -5.36 25.23
C ARG A 18 9.83 -4.63 24.00
N SER A 19 10.18 -5.20 22.85
CA SER A 19 9.52 -4.99 21.58
C SER A 19 8.02 -4.88 21.83
N ILE A 20 7.45 -3.68 21.71
CA ILE A 20 5.99 -3.47 21.66
C ILE A 20 5.54 -3.87 20.24
N ARG A 21 5.93 -5.07 19.81
CA ARG A 21 5.62 -5.66 18.51
C ARG A 21 5.04 -7.05 18.77
N ALA A 22 4.00 -7.10 19.60
CA ALA A 22 3.06 -8.22 19.71
C ALA A 22 2.00 -7.88 20.76
N ARG A 23 1.13 -6.93 20.45
CA ARG A 23 -0.27 -7.03 20.91
C ARG A 23 -1.17 -6.67 19.73
N LEU A 24 -0.88 -7.31 18.59
CA LEU A 24 -1.89 -7.65 17.60
C LEU A 24 -3.06 -8.19 18.40
N LEU A 25 -4.17 -7.45 18.32
CA LEU A 25 -5.56 -7.90 18.44
C LEU A 25 -5.64 -9.41 18.75
N GLN A 26 -5.34 -9.80 20.00
CA GLN A 26 -5.83 -11.07 20.49
C GLN A 26 -7.31 -10.82 20.55
N GLY A 27 -8.01 -11.34 19.54
CA GLY A 27 -9.41 -11.07 19.30
C GLY A 27 -10.14 -11.08 20.63
N ARG A 28 -10.62 -9.91 21.04
CA ARG A 28 -11.91 -9.87 21.71
C ARG A 28 -12.84 -10.49 20.67
N ARG A 29 -12.98 -11.81 20.74
CA ARG A 29 -14.04 -12.55 20.08
C ARG A 29 -15.27 -11.68 20.23
N ILE A 30 -15.88 -11.29 19.12
CA ILE A 30 -17.22 -10.73 19.13
C ILE A 30 -18.13 -11.90 19.55
N LYS A 31 -18.12 -12.27 20.83
CA LYS A 31 -19.00 -13.30 21.40
C LYS A 31 -20.46 -12.85 21.38
N MET A 32 -20.73 -11.62 20.94
CA MET A 32 -22.07 -11.08 20.78
C MET A 32 -22.67 -11.27 19.39
N LEU A 33 -21.87 -11.48 18.35
CA LEU A 33 -22.42 -11.71 17.00
C LEU A 33 -22.89 -13.15 16.79
N GLU A 34 -22.56 -14.04 17.73
CA GLU A 34 -22.94 -15.45 17.66
C GLU A 34 -24.41 -15.68 18.07
N ARG A 35 -25.08 -14.67 18.65
CA ARG A 35 -26.49 -14.77 19.09
C ARG A 35 -27.50 -14.10 18.16
N ALA A 36 -27.06 -13.23 17.27
CA ALA A 36 -27.93 -12.57 16.32
C ALA A 36 -27.21 -12.61 14.98
N GLU A 37 -27.73 -13.40 14.05
CA GLU A 37 -27.19 -13.58 12.69
C GLU A 37 -27.26 -12.31 11.82
N VAL A 38 -27.58 -11.16 12.41
CA VAL A 38 -27.64 -9.85 11.78
C VAL A 38 -26.72 -8.89 12.52
N LEU A 39 -25.85 -8.21 11.75
CA LEU A 39 -24.93 -7.20 12.25
C LEU A 39 -25.73 -6.01 12.84
N PRO A 40 -25.54 -5.66 14.13
CA PRO A 40 -26.24 -4.54 14.72
C PRO A 40 -25.80 -3.23 14.08
N SER A 41 -26.73 -2.27 14.03
CA SER A 41 -26.46 -0.96 13.45
C SER A 41 -25.38 -0.21 14.25
N LEU A 42 -24.64 0.69 13.60
CA LEU A 42 -23.64 1.52 14.28
C LEU A 42 -24.24 2.33 15.45
N SER A 43 -25.51 2.71 15.36
CA SER A 43 -26.25 3.40 16.43
C SER A 43 -26.46 2.51 17.65
N GLU A 44 -26.78 1.23 17.46
CA GLU A 44 -26.89 0.26 18.56
C GLU A 44 -25.53 -0.06 19.18
N LEU A 45 -24.49 -0.18 18.36
CA LEU A 45 -23.13 -0.39 18.84
C LEU A 45 -22.67 0.78 19.72
N PHE A 46 -22.98 2.00 19.31
CA PHE A 46 -22.72 3.21 20.08
C PHE A 46 -23.50 3.22 21.40
N LYS A 47 -24.81 2.94 21.38
CA LYS A 47 -25.61 2.89 22.61
C LYS A 47 -25.14 1.83 23.59
N MET A 48 -24.76 0.65 23.10
CA MET A 48 -24.29 -0.45 23.95
C MET A 48 -22.94 -0.17 24.60
N THR A 49 -22.06 0.57 23.91
CA THR A 49 -20.73 0.93 24.43
C THR A 49 -20.75 2.16 25.34
N HIS A 50 -21.81 2.97 25.28
CA HIS A 50 -21.98 4.18 26.08
C HIS A 50 -23.08 4.09 27.16
N ALA A 51 -23.77 2.96 27.32
CA ALA A 51 -24.82 2.77 28.33
C ALA A 51 -24.31 2.73 29.78
N THR A 52 -23.01 2.51 30.00
CA THR A 52 -22.38 2.67 31.33
C THR A 52 -21.58 3.97 31.33
N SER A 53 -22.26 5.09 31.14
CA SER A 53 -21.66 6.39 31.40
C SER A 53 -21.70 6.63 32.90
N ASP A 54 -20.63 6.28 33.62
CA ASP A 54 -20.28 6.99 34.86
C ASP A 54 -19.88 8.40 34.44
N GLY A 55 -20.90 9.21 34.15
CA GLY A 55 -20.78 10.54 33.61
C GLY A 55 -20.23 11.48 34.65
N VAL A 56 -18.92 11.62 34.71
CA VAL A 56 -18.29 12.86 35.18
C VAL A 56 -17.65 13.52 33.97
N PHE A 57 -18.36 14.50 33.42
CA PHE A 57 -17.77 15.40 32.44
C PHE A 57 -16.81 16.31 33.20
N VAL A 58 -15.53 15.96 33.17
CA VAL A 58 -14.46 16.79 33.73
C VAL A 58 -14.34 18.03 32.85
N ASP A 59 -14.63 19.19 33.43
CA ASP A 59 -14.51 20.50 32.78
C ASP A 59 -13.11 20.64 32.15
N PRO A 60 -12.96 20.93 30.84
CA PRO A 60 -11.66 21.03 30.17
C PRO A 60 -10.73 22.10 30.78
N ALA A 61 -11.26 23.03 31.58
CA ALA A 61 -10.46 23.97 32.36
C ALA A 61 -9.68 23.28 33.51
N SER A 62 -10.17 22.15 34.03
CA SER A 62 -9.55 21.42 35.15
C SER A 62 -8.43 20.46 34.75
N VAL A 63 -8.31 20.15 33.45
CA VAL A 63 -7.27 19.26 32.91
C VAL A 63 -6.08 19.99 32.30
N ALA A 64 -6.03 21.34 32.34
CA ALA A 64 -4.90 22.10 31.82
C ALA A 64 -3.66 21.87 32.70
N PRO A 65 -2.66 21.09 32.25
CA PRO A 65 -1.44 20.95 33.03
C PRO A 65 -0.62 22.21 32.76
N LYS A 66 -0.32 22.97 33.81
CA LYS A 66 0.59 24.12 33.79
C LYS A 66 2.01 23.63 33.44
N LYS A 67 2.26 23.33 32.16
CA LYS A 67 3.50 22.70 31.68
C LYS A 67 4.53 23.77 31.36
N ARG A 68 5.55 23.84 32.22
CA ARG A 68 6.85 24.46 31.90
C ARG A 68 7.41 23.78 30.64
N GLY A 69 7.97 24.59 29.75
CA GLY A 69 8.27 24.26 28.37
C GLY A 69 9.08 22.98 28.18
N ARG A 70 8.45 22.00 27.54
CA ARG A 70 9.13 21.07 26.64
C ARG A 70 8.13 20.62 25.57
N THR A 71 8.09 21.38 24.48
CA THR A 71 7.31 21.03 23.30
C THR A 71 7.97 19.81 22.68
N VAL A 72 7.37 18.63 22.86
CA VAL A 72 7.69 17.48 22.01
C VAL A 72 7.04 17.81 20.67
N GLY A 73 7.84 18.23 19.70
CA GLY A 73 7.36 18.65 18.39
C GLY A 73 6.51 17.54 17.77
N ILE A 74 5.22 17.82 17.57
CA ILE A 74 4.39 17.04 16.65
C ILE A 74 5.03 17.24 15.28
N GLY A 75 5.39 16.14 14.61
CA GLY A 75 6.07 16.15 13.32
C GLY A 75 5.38 17.10 12.32
N SER A 76 6.19 17.82 11.54
CA SER A 76 5.67 18.87 10.66
C SER A 76 4.75 18.29 9.59
N VAL A 77 3.73 19.06 9.19
CA VAL A 77 2.78 18.77 8.09
C VAL A 77 3.47 18.25 6.82
N ASN A 78 4.73 18.65 6.60
CA ASN A 78 5.56 18.23 5.48
C ASN A 78 5.82 16.70 5.43
N GLU A 79 5.78 15.96 6.54
CA GLU A 79 5.95 14.50 6.52
C GLU A 79 4.77 13.78 5.88
N VAL A 80 3.54 14.23 6.14
CA VAL A 80 2.33 13.68 5.50
C VAL A 80 2.34 14.02 4.01
N ALA A 81 2.68 15.26 3.65
CA ALA A 81 2.81 15.66 2.25
C ALA A 81 3.89 14.83 1.51
N ARG A 82 5.04 14.56 2.14
CA ARG A 82 6.09 13.70 1.57
C ARG A 82 5.67 12.25 1.45
N ALA A 83 4.97 11.69 2.43
CA ALA A 83 4.46 10.33 2.36
C ALA A 83 3.39 10.19 1.25
N SER A 84 2.48 11.16 1.13
CA SER A 84 1.48 11.22 0.06
C SER A 84 2.14 11.39 -1.32
N SER A 85 3.12 12.28 -1.44
CA SER A 85 3.90 12.48 -2.67
C SER A 85 4.69 11.23 -3.06
N SER A 86 5.31 10.55 -2.10
CA SER A 86 6.05 9.30 -2.32
C SER A 86 5.14 8.18 -2.83
N TYR A 87 3.93 8.06 -2.29
CA TYR A 87 2.95 7.08 -2.73
C TYR A 87 2.48 7.32 -4.17
N ILE A 88 2.14 8.58 -4.52
CA ILE A 88 1.72 8.95 -5.88
C ILE A 88 2.87 8.74 -6.87
N SER A 89 4.08 9.17 -6.50
CA SER A 89 5.28 8.98 -7.35
C SER A 89 5.57 7.50 -7.63
N ARG A 90 5.46 6.62 -6.64
CA ARG A 90 5.66 5.18 -6.86
C ARG A 90 4.59 4.58 -7.78
N ARG A 91 3.34 5.00 -7.60
CA ARG A 91 2.22 4.63 -8.48
C ARG A 91 2.48 5.05 -9.92
N ASP A 92 2.92 6.29 -10.14
CA ASP A 92 3.17 6.82 -11.48
C ASP A 92 4.37 6.12 -12.15
N GLU A 93 5.44 5.83 -11.41
CA GLU A 93 6.60 5.07 -11.91
C GLU A 93 6.20 3.64 -12.32
N GLU A 94 5.44 2.93 -11.49
CA GLU A 94 4.93 1.59 -11.82
C GLU A 94 4.07 1.61 -13.09
N THR A 95 3.21 2.63 -13.26
CA THR A 95 2.41 2.80 -14.48
C THR A 95 3.28 3.13 -15.69
N SER A 96 4.32 3.94 -15.51
CA SER A 96 5.27 4.30 -16.57
C SER A 96 6.08 3.10 -17.01
N GLN A 97 6.54 2.27 -16.07
CA GLN A 97 7.23 1.02 -16.36
C GLN A 97 6.35 0.04 -17.12
N MET A 98 5.08 -0.11 -16.71
CA MET A 98 4.14 -1.00 -17.39
C MET A 98 3.85 -0.50 -18.81
N LYS A 99 3.64 0.80 -18.98
CA LYS A 99 3.44 1.42 -20.29
C LYS A 99 4.64 1.18 -21.21
N ALA A 100 5.85 1.46 -20.74
CA ALA A 100 7.07 1.21 -21.51
C ALA A 100 7.24 -0.27 -21.91
N ARG A 101 6.83 -1.21 -21.04
CA ARG A 101 6.81 -2.65 -21.37
C ARG A 101 5.80 -2.98 -22.46
N MET A 102 4.59 -2.40 -22.39
CA MET A 102 3.57 -2.58 -23.41
C MET A 102 3.99 -1.97 -24.74
N ASP A 103 4.51 -0.74 -24.73
CA ASP A 103 5.01 -0.06 -25.94
C ASP A 103 6.13 -0.86 -26.61
N SER A 104 7.05 -1.44 -25.82
CA SER A 104 8.09 -2.32 -26.35
C SER A 104 7.53 -3.60 -26.98
N MET A 105 6.54 -4.23 -26.34
CA MET A 105 5.88 -5.41 -26.90
C MET A 105 5.11 -5.07 -28.17
N GLN A 106 4.49 -3.91 -28.23
CA GLN A 106 3.75 -3.43 -29.40
C GLN A 106 4.69 -3.26 -30.59
N VAL A 107 5.81 -2.55 -30.44
CA VAL A 107 6.83 -2.41 -31.51
C VAL A 107 7.32 -3.77 -32.01
N ARG A 108 7.51 -4.74 -31.11
CA ARG A 108 7.94 -6.09 -31.51
C ARG A 108 6.88 -6.84 -32.30
N LEU A 109 5.59 -6.66 -31.96
CA LEU A 109 4.49 -7.29 -32.68
C LEU A 109 4.26 -6.61 -34.04
N ASP A 110 4.36 -5.28 -34.11
CA ASP A 110 4.24 -4.51 -35.34
C ASP A 110 5.32 -4.94 -36.36
N PHE A 111 6.57 -5.06 -35.92
CA PHE A 111 7.66 -5.57 -36.79
C PHE A 111 7.41 -7.00 -37.29
N LEU A 112 6.89 -7.87 -36.43
CA LEU A 112 6.56 -9.24 -36.83
C LEU A 112 5.40 -9.28 -37.82
N GLU A 113 4.42 -8.38 -37.65
CA GLU A 113 3.31 -8.22 -38.58
C GLU A 113 3.80 -7.75 -39.95
N ASP A 114 4.67 -6.73 -40.00
CA ASP A 114 5.29 -6.26 -41.24
C ASP A 114 6.09 -7.37 -41.96
N LEU A 115 6.84 -8.17 -41.20
CA LEU A 115 7.59 -9.29 -41.76
C LEU A 115 6.67 -10.38 -42.34
N LEU A 116 5.54 -10.67 -41.68
CA LEU A 116 4.55 -11.62 -42.17
C LEU A 116 3.92 -11.12 -43.48
N ASP A 117 3.67 -9.82 -43.60
CA ASP A 117 3.16 -9.22 -44.83
C ASP A 117 4.14 -9.38 -45.99
N VAL A 118 5.43 -9.09 -45.79
CA VAL A 118 6.47 -9.27 -46.82
C VAL A 118 6.51 -10.72 -47.32
N MET A 119 6.43 -11.69 -46.41
CA MET A 119 6.41 -13.11 -46.81
C MET A 119 5.11 -13.50 -47.51
N ALA A 120 4.01 -12.80 -47.25
CA ALA A 120 2.69 -13.10 -47.81
C ALA A 120 2.49 -12.52 -49.21
N VAL A 121 3.28 -11.53 -49.63
CA VAL A 121 3.21 -10.90 -50.98
C VAL A 121 3.19 -11.95 -52.09
N GLU A 122 4.03 -12.99 -51.99
CA GLU A 122 4.14 -14.04 -53.01
C GLU A 122 3.38 -15.33 -52.65
N ASN A 123 2.51 -15.30 -51.64
CA ASN A 123 1.75 -16.48 -51.19
C ASN A 123 0.26 -16.15 -50.91
N PRO A 124 -0.63 -16.35 -51.91
CA PRO A 124 -2.05 -16.04 -51.78
C PRO A 124 -2.77 -16.80 -50.66
N THR A 125 -2.37 -18.04 -50.40
CA THR A 125 -2.94 -18.85 -49.32
C THR A 125 -2.60 -18.26 -47.95
N MET A 126 -1.37 -17.79 -47.78
CA MET A 126 -0.92 -17.16 -46.54
C MET A 126 -1.56 -15.80 -46.34
N GLN A 127 -1.69 -15.00 -47.39
CA GLN A 127 -2.39 -13.72 -47.35
C GLN A 127 -3.85 -13.89 -46.87
N LYS A 128 -4.56 -14.90 -47.40
CA LYS A 128 -5.92 -15.22 -46.94
C LYS A 128 -5.95 -15.58 -45.45
N MET A 129 -5.08 -16.48 -44.99
CA MET A 129 -5.02 -16.85 -43.57
C MET A 129 -4.70 -15.64 -42.67
N LEU A 130 -3.78 -14.76 -43.07
CA LEU A 130 -3.45 -13.56 -42.29
C LEU A 130 -4.63 -12.58 -42.23
N SER A 131 -5.34 -12.37 -43.34
CA SER A 131 -6.55 -11.52 -43.37
C SER A 131 -7.65 -12.04 -42.44
N GLU A 132 -7.89 -13.35 -42.42
CA GLU A 132 -8.84 -14.00 -41.49
C GLU A 132 -8.42 -13.85 -40.02
N ARG A 133 -7.12 -14.03 -39.73
CA ARG A 133 -6.57 -13.86 -38.38
C ARG A 133 -6.66 -12.41 -37.90
N ARG A 134 -6.39 -11.43 -38.77
CA ARG A 134 -6.54 -9.99 -38.49
C ARG A 134 -7.99 -9.66 -38.16
N ALA A 135 -8.94 -10.14 -38.96
CA ALA A 135 -10.36 -9.95 -38.73
C ALA A 135 -10.82 -10.54 -37.38
N ALA A 136 -10.30 -11.71 -36.99
CA ALA A 136 -10.62 -12.34 -35.71
C ALA A 136 -10.12 -11.54 -34.48
N ILE A 137 -9.04 -10.78 -34.64
CA ILE A 137 -8.43 -9.97 -33.58
C ILE A 137 -8.88 -8.49 -33.66
N GLY A 138 -9.68 -8.14 -34.68
CA GLY A 138 -10.18 -6.77 -34.89
C GLY A 138 -9.15 -5.81 -35.47
N LEU A 139 -8.10 -6.33 -36.11
CA LEU A 139 -7.11 -5.54 -36.84
C LEU A 139 -7.61 -5.22 -38.25
N PRO A 140 -7.26 -4.05 -38.82
CA PRO A 140 -7.62 -3.72 -40.20
C PRO A 140 -6.99 -4.71 -41.17
N VAL A 141 -7.75 -5.13 -42.18
CA VAL A 141 -7.21 -5.90 -43.31
C VAL A 141 -6.25 -5.00 -44.08
N ARG A 142 -5.04 -5.50 -44.31
CA ARG A 142 -4.02 -4.84 -45.12
C ARG A 142 -4.02 -5.54 -46.47
N ASP A 143 -4.33 -4.79 -47.53
CA ASP A 143 -4.16 -5.27 -48.89
C ASP A 143 -2.71 -5.00 -49.33
N PRO A 144 -2.02 -5.98 -49.95
CA PRO A 144 -0.76 -5.73 -50.63
C PRO A 144 -1.05 -4.90 -51.89
N GLU A 145 -0.38 -3.75 -52.01
CA GLU A 145 -0.30 -2.98 -53.26
C GLU A 145 0.47 -3.75 -54.34
#